data_AF-A0A4Q0VH76-F1
#
_entry.id   AF-A0A4Q0VH76-F1
#
_cell.length_a   1.000
_cell.length_b   1.000
_cell.length_c   1.000
_cell.angle_alpha   90.00
_cell.angle_beta   90.00
_cell.angle_gamma   90.00
#
_symmetry.space_group_name_H-M   'P 1'
#
loop_
_entity.id
_entity.type
_entity.pdbx_description
1 polymer ?
#
loop_
_entity_poly.entity_id
_entity_poly.type
_entity_poly.pdbx_seq_one_letter_code
_entity_poly.pdbx_strand_id
1 'polypeptide(L)' 'MAKKSDEKFKKVKALVNIKYDESYFKIGDEFDIRSEDSEEMTKKGYVESLEKIEKGETKEGE' A
#
# COMPACT_ATOMS: atom_id res chain seq x y z
N MET A 1 -11.52 2.44 28.06
CA MET A 1 -11.31 1.41 27.02
C MET A 1 -10.64 2.08 25.84
N ALA A 2 -9.33 1.87 25.68
CA ALA A 2 -8.59 2.39 24.53
C ALA A 2 -9.16 1.74 23.27
N LYS A 3 -9.61 2.55 22.30
CA LYS A 3 -10.02 2.09 20.98
C LYS A 3 -8.87 1.27 20.41
N LYS A 4 -9.08 -0.03 20.16
CA LYS A 4 -8.19 -0.83 19.33
C LYS A 4 -8.12 -0.10 17.99
N SER A 5 -7.00 0.56 17.71
CA SER A 5 -6.68 1.01 16.37
C SER A 5 -6.62 -0.25 15.53
N ASP A 6 -7.67 -0.46 14.74
CA ASP A 6 -7.71 -1.46 13.68
C ASP A 6 -6.67 -0.97 12.65
N GLU A 7 -5.38 -1.24 12.92
CA GLU A 7 -4.30 -0.95 11.98
C GLU A 7 -4.55 -1.84 10.76
N LYS A 8 -5.29 -1.29 9.79
CA LYS A 8 -5.54 -1.95 8.52
C LYS A 8 -4.23 -1.96 7.76
N PHE A 9 -3.56 -3.11 7.74
CA PHE A 9 -2.43 -3.35 6.86
C PHE A 9 -2.93 -3.74 5.47
N LYS A 10 -2.25 -3.25 4.43
CA LYS A 10 -2.48 -3.60 3.04
C LYS A 10 -1.28 -4.29 2.47
N LYS A 11 -1.52 -5.38 1.75
CA LYS A 11 -0.48 -6.06 0.99
C LYS A 11 -0.16 -5.27 -0.27
N VAL A 12 1.12 -4.99 -0.48
CA VAL A 12 1.64 -4.26 -1.64
C VAL A 12 2.87 -4.96 -2.20
N LYS A 13 3.23 -4.61 -3.43
CA LYS A 13 4.44 -5.04 -4.11
C LYS A 13 5.38 -3.86 -4.32
N ALA A 14 6.62 -3.95 -3.89
CA ALA A 14 7.62 -2.91 -4.12
C ALA A 14 7.91 -2.75 -5.62
N LEU A 15 7.78 -1.53 -6.12
CA LEU A 15 8.21 -1.15 -7.48
C LEU A 15 9.61 -0.54 -7.48
N VAL A 16 10.08 -0.09 -6.31
CA VAL A 16 11.43 0.44 -6.07
C VAL A 16 12.06 -0.25 -4.86
N ASN A 17 13.38 -0.16 -4.72
CA ASN A 17 14.03 -0.56 -3.47
C ASN A 17 13.61 0.42 -2.36
N ILE A 18 12.81 -0.04 -1.41
CA ILE A 18 12.26 0.80 -0.34
C ILE A 18 12.62 0.20 1.02
N LYS A 19 13.05 1.07 1.92
CA LYS A 19 13.14 0.74 3.34
C LYS A 19 11.82 1.11 4.00
N TYR A 20 11.12 0.13 4.56
CA TYR A 20 9.90 0.35 5.31
C TYR A 20 10.04 -0.27 6.69
N ASP A 21 9.74 0.54 7.71
CA ASP A 21 9.95 0.20 9.11
C ASP A 21 11.42 -0.21 9.36
N GLU A 22 11.68 -1.41 9.87
CA GLU A 22 13.03 -1.95 10.06
C GLU A 22 13.52 -2.85 8.90
N SER A 23 12.71 -3.03 7.86
CA SER A 23 12.98 -3.96 6.75
C SER A 23 13.31 -3.24 5.44
N TYR A 24 14.13 -3.89 4.61
CA TYR A 24 14.44 -3.44 3.25
C TYR A 24 13.77 -4.38 2.25
N PHE A 25 12.90 -3.81 1.43
CA PHE A 25 12.18 -4.50 0.37
C PHE A 25 12.79 -4.12 -0.98
N LYS A 26 13.04 -5.13 -1.81
CA LYS A 26 13.56 -4.91 -3.16
C LYS A 26 12.42 -4.80 -4.16
N ILE A 27 12.75 -4.34 -5.36
CA ILE A 27 11.79 -4.35 -6.47
C ILE A 27 11.27 -5.77 -6.68
N GLY A 28 9.96 -5.92 -6.62
CA GLY A 28 9.26 -7.19 -6.74
C GLY A 28 8.92 -7.89 -5.42
N ASP A 29 9.46 -7.44 -4.29
CA ASP A 29 9.08 -7.97 -2.97
C ASP A 29 7.64 -7.60 -2.63
N GLU A 30 6.93 -8.53 -1.99
CA GLU A 30 5.57 -8.34 -1.50
C GLU A 30 5.60 -8.20 0.02
N PHE A 31 4.97 -7.15 0.54
CA PHE A 31 5.00 -6.84 1.96
C PHE A 31 3.75 -6.09 2.39
N ASP A 32 3.48 -6.10 3.69
CA ASP A 32 2.33 -5.45 4.29
C ASP A 32 2.74 -4.08 4.85
N ILE A 33 2.03 -3.04 4.43
CA ILE A 33 2.22 -1.67 4.93
C ILE A 33 0.94 -1.13 5.51
N ARG A 34 1.02 -0.11 6.36
CA ARG A 34 -0.18 0.56 6.89
C ARG A 34 -1.02 1.14 5.76
N SER A 35 -2.34 1.08 5.89
CA SER A 35 -3.27 1.65 4.88
C SER A 35 -3.01 3.13 4.60
N GLU A 36 -2.64 3.91 5.62
CA GLU A 36 -2.30 5.32 5.50
C GLU A 36 -1.07 5.52 4.61
N ASP A 37 -0.02 4.72 4.82
CA ASP A 37 1.18 4.75 4.00
C ASP A 37 0.93 4.18 2.59
N SER A 38 0.07 3.17 2.47
CA SER A 38 -0.27 2.52 1.20
C SER A 38 -0.81 3.48 0.16
N GLU A 39 -1.71 4.38 0.55
CA GLU A 39 -2.26 5.36 -0.39
C GLU A 39 -1.19 6.33 -0.89
N GLU A 40 -0.34 6.84 0.00
CA GLU A 40 0.75 7.74 -0.39
C GLU A 40 1.83 7.04 -1.22
N MET A 41 2.25 5.84 -0.83
CA MET A 41 3.29 5.07 -1.53
C MET A 41 2.82 4.60 -2.90
N THR A 42 1.56 4.20 -3.03
CA THR A 42 0.96 3.84 -4.33
C THR A 42 0.85 5.08 -5.22
N LYS A 43 0.41 6.23 -4.67
CA LYS A 43 0.31 7.49 -5.42
C LYS A 43 1.67 8.02 -5.89
N LYS A 44 2.73 7.81 -5.09
CA LYS A 44 4.11 8.14 -5.46
C LYS A 44 4.75 7.11 -6.41
N GLY A 45 4.11 5.97 -6.65
CA GLY A 45 4.62 4.90 -7.50
C GLY A 45 5.77 4.10 -6.88
N TYR A 46 5.90 4.09 -5.55
CA TYR A 46 6.91 3.29 -4.86
C TYR A 46 6.49 1.84 -4.67
N VAL A 47 5.20 1.61 -4.50
CA VAL A 47 4.61 0.29 -4.31
C VAL A 47 3.35 0.16 -5.17
N GLU A 48 3.00 -1.06 -5.53
CA GLU A 48 1.77 -1.42 -6.22
C GLU A 48 0.83 -2.11 -5.23
N SER A 49 -0.39 -1.59 -5.08
CA SER A 49 -1.40 -2.19 -4.21
C SER A 49 -1.81 -3.57 -4.76
N LEU A 50 -1.57 -4.64 -4.01
CA LEU A 50 -2.00 -6.00 -4.36
C LEU A 50 -3.39 -6.34 -3.83
N GLU A 51 -3.85 -5.61 -2.81
CA GLU A 51 -5.25 -5.63 -2.43
C GLU A 51 -6.07 -5.12 -3.63
N LYS A 52 -6.91 -6.00 -4.20
CA LYS A 52 -7.92 -5.60 -5.18
C LYS A 52 -8.70 -4.47 -4.55
N ILE A 53 -8.40 -3.26 -4.98
CA ILE A 53 -9.21 -2.12 -4.64
C ILE A 53 -10.56 -2.43 -5.28
N GLU A 54 -11.54 -2.88 -4.50
CA GLU A 54 -12.96 -2.81 -4.88
C GLU A 54 -13.42 -1.34 -4.89
N LYS A 55 -12.62 -0.45 -5.49
CA LYS A 55 -13.07 0.88 -5.88
C LYS A 55 -13.80 0.67 -7.19
N GLY A 56 -15.12 0.69 -7.07
CA GLY A 56 -16.02 0.86 -8.19
C GLY A 56 -15.50 1.95 -9.14
N GLU A 57 -15.66 1.63 -10.42
CA GLU A 57 -15.66 2.53 -11.57
C GLU A 57 -15.58 4.02 -11.22
N THR A 58 -14.42 4.63 -11.44
CA THR A 58 -14.40 6.01 -11.97
C THR A 58 -14.06 5.90 -13.45
N LYS A 59 -15.06 5.51 -14.23
CA LYS A 59 -15.18 5.96 -15.61
C LYS A 59 -15.76 7.37 -15.56
N GLU A 60 -14.93 8.37 -15.75
CA GLU A 60 -15.26 9.59 -16.50
C GLU A 60 -13.94 9.91 -17.22
N GLY A 61 -13.72 9.52 -18.47
CA GLY A 61 -14.65 9.63 -19.59
C GLY A 61 -14.61 11.07 -20.04
N GLU A 62 -13.65 11.38 -20.91
CA GLU A 62 -13.57 12.63 -21.66
C GLU A 62 -14.70 12.70 -22.69
#